data_AF-V5WFS1-F1
#
_entry.id   AF-V5WFS1-F1
#
_cell.length_a   1.000
_cell.length_b   1.000
_cell.length_c   1.000
_cell.angle_alpha   90.00
_cell.angle_beta   90.00
_cell.angle_gamma   90.00
#
_symmetry.space_group_name_H-M   'P 1'
#
loop_
_entity.id
_entity.type
_entity.pdbx_description
1 polymer ?
#
loop_
_entity_poly.entity_id
_entity_poly.type
_entity_poly.pdbx_seq_one_letter_code
_entity_poly.pdbx_strand_id
1 'polypeptide(L)'
;MDLRGRWKIHRDDIMDALEMELEDFYTRIERSRSPLVNFATHEYGHENIGSLITLLEDIGYTEAPRVFWEAGLFIPYDIQIELQETVIELVSREKSLHSIDFLSFESMFNTFGNFPGALDVYLDQFFPWEHLRDEAAELVIESHPETTGELLRPSMVGLAEKLFRKGYVPYRDLFADIFLELRHYLILHGLMEDPWERESHSRRSGEGGRSRTPGDEASDRRNEKRRARSLFGLSEPEAADPVRVKRRYKELMKTYHPDINPMGLEKSKEINTAYLLLIG
;
A
#
# COMPACT_ATOMS: atom_id res chain seq x y z
N MET A 1 25.09 -1.54 -13.99
CA MET A 1 23.98 -0.68 -13.55
C MET A 1 22.99 -0.53 -14.70
N ASP A 2 21.74 -0.95 -14.52
CA ASP A 2 20.64 -0.62 -15.44
C ASP A 2 20.28 0.87 -15.25
N LEU A 3 19.87 1.55 -16.32
CA LEU A 3 19.37 2.93 -16.38
C LEU A 3 18.19 3.22 -15.41
N ARG A 4 17.66 2.19 -14.74
CA ARG A 4 16.61 2.28 -13.71
C ARG A 4 17.11 2.21 -12.26
N GLY A 5 18.41 2.27 -12.01
CA GLY A 5 18.97 2.17 -10.65
C GLY A 5 18.84 0.78 -10.02
N ARG A 6 18.50 -0.25 -10.83
CA ARG A 6 18.38 -1.63 -10.36
C ARG A 6 19.77 -2.25 -10.27
N TRP A 7 20.17 -2.57 -9.05
CA TRP A 7 21.41 -3.29 -8.78
C TRP A 7 21.14 -4.81 -8.70
N LYS A 8 22.19 -5.58 -8.95
CA LYS A 8 22.22 -7.03 -8.77
C LYS A 8 23.54 -7.44 -8.16
N ILE A 9 23.53 -8.44 -7.30
CA ILE A 9 24.71 -9.09 -6.73
C ILE A 9 24.67 -10.55 -7.17
N HIS A 10 25.73 -11.03 -7.82
CA HIS A 10 25.80 -12.45 -8.17
C HIS A 10 26.16 -13.27 -6.93
N ARG A 11 25.66 -14.50 -6.89
CA ARG A 11 25.99 -15.45 -5.83
C ARG A 11 27.50 -15.64 -5.69
N ASP A 12 28.21 -15.72 -6.81
CA ASP A 12 29.65 -15.96 -6.80
C ASP A 12 30.39 -14.77 -6.17
N ASP A 13 29.96 -13.53 -6.45
CA ASP A 13 30.49 -12.32 -5.77
C ASP A 13 30.25 -12.36 -4.25
N ILE A 14 29.12 -12.94 -3.80
CA ILE A 14 28.83 -13.10 -2.36
C ILE A 14 29.75 -14.14 -1.75
N MET A 15 29.96 -15.28 -2.40
CA MET A 15 30.85 -16.33 -1.91
C MET A 15 32.28 -15.82 -1.79
N ASP A 16 32.75 -15.09 -2.81
CA ASP A 16 34.06 -14.44 -2.82
C ASP A 16 34.18 -13.41 -1.69
N ALA A 17 33.17 -12.55 -1.50
CA ALA A 17 33.18 -11.54 -0.44
C ALA A 17 33.13 -12.14 0.98
N LEU A 18 32.51 -13.31 1.14
CA LEU A 18 32.45 -14.02 2.40
C LEU A 18 33.69 -14.90 2.66
N GLU A 19 34.62 -14.96 1.70
CA GLU A 19 35.79 -15.85 1.73
C GLU A 19 35.41 -17.30 2.06
N MET A 20 34.31 -17.78 1.48
CA MET A 20 33.77 -19.12 1.75
C MET A 20 33.73 -19.98 0.51
N GLU A 21 34.07 -21.24 0.69
CA GLU A 21 33.82 -22.29 -0.30
C GLU A 21 32.35 -22.70 -0.29
N LEU A 22 31.84 -23.13 -1.45
CA LEU A 22 30.44 -23.51 -1.64
C LEU A 22 30.00 -24.64 -0.68
N GLU A 23 30.90 -25.58 -0.40
CA GLU A 23 30.64 -26.75 0.45
C GLU A 23 30.47 -26.38 1.93
N ASP A 24 31.30 -25.47 2.44
CA ASP A 24 31.20 -24.93 3.80
C ASP A 24 29.90 -24.15 3.99
N PHE A 25 29.51 -23.41 2.96
CA PHE A 25 28.27 -22.65 2.96
C PHE A 25 27.03 -23.55 3.04
N TYR A 26 26.95 -24.60 2.20
CA TYR A 26 25.86 -25.57 2.27
C TYR A 26 25.80 -26.26 3.64
N THR A 27 26.96 -26.61 4.20
CA THR A 27 27.06 -27.21 5.54
C THR A 27 26.47 -26.29 6.61
N ARG A 28 26.67 -24.96 6.51
CA ARG A 28 26.10 -23.99 7.45
C ARG A 28 24.59 -23.85 7.30
N ILE A 29 24.06 -23.81 6.07
CA ILE A 29 22.61 -23.76 5.85
C ILE A 29 21.91 -25.03 6.33
N GLU A 30 22.51 -26.21 6.07
CA GLU A 30 21.93 -27.47 6.56
C GLU A 30 21.84 -27.48 8.10
N ARG A 31 22.84 -26.89 8.78
CA ARG A 31 22.84 -26.73 10.23
C ARG A 31 21.82 -25.70 10.73
N SER A 32 21.54 -24.64 9.97
CA SER A 32 20.55 -23.61 10.34
C SER A 32 19.10 -24.10 10.20
N ARG A 33 18.89 -25.25 9.53
CA ARG A 33 17.56 -25.82 9.21
C ARG A 33 16.70 -24.91 8.32
N SER A 34 17.32 -23.94 7.64
CA SER A 34 16.60 -23.06 6.73
C SER A 34 16.35 -23.74 5.39
N PRO A 35 15.22 -23.45 4.74
CA PRO A 35 14.90 -24.03 3.44
C PRO A 35 15.91 -23.56 2.38
N LEU A 36 16.62 -24.52 1.76
CA LEU A 36 17.61 -24.30 0.69
C LEU A 36 17.05 -23.55 -0.55
N VAL A 37 15.73 -23.40 -0.64
CA VAL A 37 15.04 -22.64 -1.69
C VAL A 37 15.57 -21.20 -1.78
N ASN A 38 16.03 -20.63 -0.67
CA ASN A 38 16.58 -19.27 -0.64
C ASN A 38 17.92 -19.13 -1.39
N PHE A 39 18.68 -20.21 -1.60
CA PHE A 39 20.02 -20.17 -2.23
C PHE A 39 20.08 -20.71 -3.68
N ALA A 40 18.99 -21.29 -4.19
CA ALA A 40 18.90 -21.67 -5.61
C ALA A 40 18.94 -20.45 -6.57
N THR A 41 18.88 -19.25 -5.99
CA THR A 41 18.91 -17.98 -6.69
C THR A 41 20.36 -17.60 -7.04
N HIS A 42 20.67 -17.47 -8.34
CA HIS A 42 22.00 -17.07 -8.81
C HIS A 42 22.26 -15.55 -8.73
N GLU A 43 21.20 -14.75 -8.64
CA GLU A 43 21.29 -13.28 -8.63
C GLU A 43 20.32 -12.69 -7.60
N TYR A 44 20.84 -11.82 -6.75
CA TYR A 44 20.04 -11.08 -5.77
C TYR A 44 19.91 -9.62 -6.18
N GLY A 45 18.75 -9.03 -5.95
CA GLY A 45 18.43 -7.62 -6.21
C GLY A 45 17.18 -7.22 -5.43
N HIS A 46 16.59 -6.06 -5.72
CA HIS A 46 15.47 -5.51 -4.93
C HIS A 46 14.28 -6.45 -4.71
N GLU A 47 14.04 -7.42 -5.60
CA GLU A 47 12.85 -8.29 -5.51
C GLU A 47 13.03 -9.50 -4.59
N ASN A 48 14.27 -9.91 -4.35
CA ASN A 48 14.62 -11.12 -3.61
C ASN A 48 15.74 -10.88 -2.57
N ILE A 49 16.10 -9.61 -2.32
CA ILE A 49 17.09 -9.23 -1.31
C ILE A 49 16.72 -9.73 0.08
N GLY A 50 15.43 -9.81 0.42
CA GLY A 50 14.99 -10.40 1.69
C GLY A 50 15.43 -11.86 1.87
N SER A 51 15.46 -12.65 0.79
CA SER A 51 15.96 -14.03 0.81
C SER A 51 17.46 -14.08 1.06
N LEU A 52 18.23 -13.13 0.51
CA LEU A 52 19.66 -13.02 0.78
C LEU A 52 19.92 -12.64 2.25
N ILE A 53 19.20 -11.64 2.76
CA ILE A 53 19.35 -11.21 4.15
C ILE A 53 19.05 -12.37 5.11
N THR A 54 17.93 -13.07 4.92
CA THR A 54 17.57 -14.24 5.73
C THR A 54 18.68 -15.29 5.70
N LEU A 55 19.22 -15.56 4.52
CA LEU A 55 20.27 -16.54 4.34
C LEU A 55 21.60 -16.11 5.01
N LEU A 56 21.94 -14.83 4.99
CA LEU A 56 23.12 -14.29 5.67
C LEU A 56 22.96 -14.38 7.19
N GLU A 57 21.78 -14.09 7.72
CA GLU A 57 21.46 -14.25 9.14
C GLU A 57 21.59 -15.72 9.58
N ASP A 58 21.07 -16.64 8.78
CA ASP A 58 21.06 -18.09 9.05
C ASP A 58 22.47 -18.69 9.17
N ILE A 59 23.44 -18.16 8.42
CA ILE A 59 24.84 -18.60 8.45
C ILE A 59 25.70 -17.82 9.45
N GLY A 60 25.10 -16.91 10.22
CA GLY A 60 25.70 -16.22 11.36
C GLY A 60 25.98 -14.72 11.17
N TYR A 61 25.63 -14.12 10.03
CA TYR A 61 25.80 -12.67 9.80
C TYR A 61 24.55 -11.90 10.24
N THR A 62 24.30 -11.86 11.55
CA THR A 62 23.10 -11.22 12.14
C THR A 62 23.01 -9.71 11.91
N GLU A 63 24.13 -9.06 11.57
CA GLU A 63 24.18 -7.63 11.26
C GLU A 63 23.87 -7.31 9.78
N ALA A 64 23.69 -8.32 8.93
CA ALA A 64 23.43 -8.13 7.51
C ALA A 64 22.23 -7.20 7.20
N PRO A 65 21.07 -7.30 7.88
CA PRO A 65 19.97 -6.37 7.64
C PRO A 65 20.38 -4.90 7.84
N ARG A 66 21.10 -4.61 8.94
CA ARG A 66 21.52 -3.24 9.29
C ARG A 66 22.54 -2.70 8.28
N VAL A 67 23.55 -3.49 7.95
CA VAL A 67 24.59 -3.07 6.99
C VAL A 67 24.01 -2.80 5.60
N PHE A 68 23.09 -3.65 5.13
CA PHE A 68 22.43 -3.44 3.85
C PHE A 68 21.45 -2.26 3.87
N TRP A 69 20.82 -1.98 5.01
CA TRP A 69 20.00 -0.77 5.20
C TRP A 69 20.83 0.51 5.11
N GLU A 70 21.93 0.58 5.86
CA GLU A 70 22.86 1.74 5.84
C GLU A 70 23.42 1.99 4.43
N ALA A 71 23.67 0.92 3.67
CA ALA A 71 24.10 0.97 2.28
C ALA A 71 22.99 1.29 1.26
N GLY A 72 21.71 1.37 1.69
CA GLY A 72 20.57 1.63 0.81
C GLY A 72 20.20 0.47 -0.13
N LEU A 73 20.61 -0.75 0.20
CA LEU A 73 20.38 -1.96 -0.60
C LEU A 73 19.16 -2.74 -0.12
N PHE A 74 18.82 -2.67 1.17
CA PHE A 74 17.70 -3.37 1.76
C PHE A 74 16.78 -2.37 2.45
N ILE A 75 15.46 -2.51 2.30
CA ILE A 75 14.49 -1.69 3.04
C ILE A 75 13.85 -2.59 4.11
N PRO A 76 14.20 -2.40 5.39
CA PRO A 76 13.60 -3.13 6.50
C PRO A 76 12.08 -2.98 6.53
N TYR A 77 11.41 -4.00 7.04
CA TYR A 77 9.97 -4.12 6.98
C TYR A 77 9.22 -2.99 7.70
N ASP A 78 9.73 -2.54 8.84
CA ASP A 78 9.23 -1.38 9.58
C ASP A 78 9.30 -0.08 8.76
N ILE A 79 10.35 0.10 7.96
CA ILE A 79 10.47 1.21 7.02
C ILE A 79 9.45 1.10 5.87
N GLN A 80 9.14 -0.13 5.42
CA GLN A 80 8.09 -0.32 4.41
C GLN A 80 6.72 0.10 4.95
N ILE A 81 6.41 -0.20 6.22
CA ILE A 81 5.19 0.28 6.88
C ILE A 81 5.21 1.81 6.95
N GLU A 82 6.33 2.40 7.34
CA GLU A 82 6.45 3.86 7.44
C GLU A 82 6.24 4.56 6.10
N LEU A 83 6.80 4.02 5.02
CA LEU A 83 6.52 4.48 3.67
C LEU A 83 5.03 4.38 3.33
N GLN A 84 4.41 3.25 3.65
CA GLN A 84 2.98 3.06 3.42
C GLN A 84 2.13 4.09 4.17
N GLU A 85 2.42 4.33 5.45
CA GLU A 85 1.75 5.35 6.26
C GLU A 85 1.96 6.75 5.68
N THR A 86 3.18 7.08 5.30
CA THR A 86 3.54 8.40 4.75
C THR A 86 2.76 8.68 3.48
N VAL A 87 2.66 7.70 2.56
CA VAL A 87 1.84 7.87 1.36
C VAL A 87 0.38 8.10 1.70
N ILE A 88 -0.17 7.32 2.63
CA ILE A 88 -1.57 7.47 3.06
C ILE A 88 -1.83 8.85 3.66
N GLU A 89 -0.91 9.36 4.48
CA GLU A 89 -0.99 10.68 5.10
C GLU A 89 -0.91 11.80 4.06
N LEU A 90 0.01 11.71 3.09
CA LEU A 90 0.11 12.67 1.99
C LEU A 90 -1.16 12.70 1.14
N VAL A 91 -1.67 11.54 0.73
CA VAL A 91 -2.93 11.46 -0.02
C VAL A 91 -4.07 12.07 0.78
N SER A 92 -4.17 11.75 2.07
CA SER A 92 -5.23 12.30 2.95
C SER A 92 -5.12 13.81 3.09
N ARG A 93 -3.90 14.35 3.20
CA ARG A 93 -3.62 15.79 3.24
C ARG A 93 -4.07 16.47 1.95
N GLU A 94 -3.61 16.00 0.79
CA GLU A 94 -3.98 16.58 -0.51
C GLU A 94 -5.49 16.53 -0.74
N LYS A 95 -6.14 15.41 -0.37
CA LYS A 95 -7.60 15.28 -0.43
C LYS A 95 -8.32 16.33 0.41
N SER A 96 -7.83 16.61 1.62
CA SER A 96 -8.45 17.59 2.51
C SER A 96 -8.36 19.03 1.99
N LEU A 97 -7.39 19.31 1.13
CA LEU A 97 -7.18 20.60 0.48
C LEU A 97 -7.89 20.70 -0.87
N HIS A 98 -8.23 19.56 -1.47
CA HIS A 98 -8.84 19.50 -2.78
C HIS A 98 -10.32 19.92 -2.74
N SER A 99 -10.65 20.94 -3.54
CA SER A 99 -12.04 21.29 -3.83
C SER A 99 -12.47 20.57 -5.10
N ILE A 100 -13.54 19.78 -5.00
CA ILE A 100 -14.03 19.00 -6.14
C ILE A 100 -14.52 19.93 -7.27
N ASP A 101 -13.81 19.90 -8.40
CA ASP A 101 -14.23 20.56 -9.63
C ASP A 101 -15.17 19.65 -10.45
N PHE A 102 -16.48 19.82 -10.22
CA PHE A 102 -17.52 19.05 -10.90
C PHE A 102 -17.60 19.33 -12.41
N LEU A 103 -17.32 20.56 -12.87
CA LEU A 103 -17.43 20.92 -14.29
C LEU A 103 -16.30 20.31 -15.12
N SER A 104 -15.08 20.32 -14.56
CA SER A 104 -13.96 19.61 -15.16
C SER A 104 -14.24 18.10 -15.23
N PHE A 105 -14.79 17.52 -14.14
CA PHE A 105 -15.13 16.11 -14.14
C PHE A 105 -16.24 15.74 -15.14
N GLU A 106 -17.27 16.57 -15.27
CA GLU A 106 -18.32 16.39 -16.28
C GLU A 106 -17.74 16.38 -17.70
N SER A 107 -16.82 17.30 -17.99
CA SER A 107 -16.13 17.35 -19.29
C SER A 107 -15.32 16.08 -19.56
N MET A 108 -14.62 15.57 -18.54
CA MET A 108 -13.92 14.27 -18.61
C MET A 108 -14.92 13.13 -18.85
N PHE A 109 -16.01 13.08 -18.09
CA PHE A 109 -17.05 12.05 -18.23
C PHE A 109 -17.65 12.03 -19.64
N ASN A 110 -17.99 13.19 -20.20
CA ASN A 110 -18.49 13.31 -21.56
C ASN A 110 -17.46 12.88 -22.62
N THR A 111 -16.16 13.06 -22.34
CA THR A 111 -15.08 12.66 -23.25
C THR A 111 -14.82 11.16 -23.23
N PHE A 112 -14.72 10.56 -22.04
CA PHE A 112 -14.40 9.12 -21.88
C PHE A 112 -15.62 8.21 -21.96
N GLY A 113 -16.83 8.75 -21.79
CA GLY A 113 -18.10 8.04 -21.92
C GLY A 113 -18.38 7.00 -20.83
N ASN A 114 -17.52 6.91 -19.80
CA ASN A 114 -17.68 6.00 -18.68
C ASN A 114 -17.03 6.56 -17.41
N PHE A 115 -17.59 6.21 -16.26
CA PHE A 115 -17.15 6.73 -14.97
C PHE A 115 -15.73 6.31 -14.58
N PRO A 116 -15.33 5.03 -14.69
CA PRO A 116 -13.98 4.63 -14.32
C PRO A 116 -12.90 5.40 -15.11
N GLY A 117 -13.06 5.54 -16.43
CA GLY A 117 -12.10 6.26 -17.25
C GLY A 117 -12.03 7.76 -16.92
N ALA A 118 -13.17 8.40 -16.64
CA ALA A 118 -13.18 9.79 -16.22
C ALA A 118 -12.55 9.98 -14.83
N LEU A 119 -12.80 9.06 -13.90
CA LEU A 119 -12.21 9.07 -12.56
C LEU A 119 -10.69 8.90 -12.62
N ASP A 120 -10.19 7.95 -13.41
CA ASP A 120 -8.75 7.73 -13.53
C ASP A 120 -8.05 9.00 -14.04
N VAL A 121 -8.60 9.69 -15.04
CA VAL A 121 -8.06 10.98 -15.53
C VAL A 121 -8.18 12.11 -14.51
N TYR A 122 -9.29 12.19 -13.79
CA TYR A 122 -9.47 13.17 -12.73
C TYR A 122 -8.41 12.99 -11.63
N LEU A 123 -8.20 11.75 -11.18
CA LEU A 123 -7.20 11.45 -10.17
C LEU A 123 -5.79 11.74 -10.68
N ASP A 124 -5.45 11.38 -11.92
CA ASP A 124 -4.14 11.70 -12.50
C ASP A 124 -3.89 13.22 -12.60
N GLN A 125 -4.94 14.01 -12.87
CA GLN A 125 -4.83 15.46 -12.98
C GLN A 125 -4.69 16.15 -11.61
N PHE A 126 -5.51 15.77 -10.62
CA PHE A 126 -5.60 16.47 -9.34
C PHE A 126 -4.76 15.83 -8.23
N PHE A 127 -4.41 14.56 -8.37
CA PHE A 127 -3.62 13.77 -7.41
C PHE A 127 -2.49 13.02 -8.15
N PRO A 128 -1.51 13.75 -8.72
CA PRO A 128 -0.48 13.15 -9.55
C PRO A 128 0.34 12.14 -8.75
N TRP A 129 0.10 10.84 -9.01
CA TRP A 129 0.69 9.74 -8.25
C TRP A 129 2.22 9.78 -8.23
N GLU A 130 2.87 10.14 -9.34
CA GLU A 130 4.32 10.22 -9.42
C GLU A 130 4.89 11.24 -8.43
N HIS A 131 4.22 12.38 -8.25
CA HIS A 131 4.63 13.39 -7.29
C HIS A 131 4.43 12.92 -5.85
N LEU A 132 3.26 12.37 -5.53
CA LEU A 132 2.93 11.85 -4.20
C LEU A 132 3.88 10.72 -3.77
N ARG A 133 4.21 9.83 -4.71
CA ARG A 133 5.16 8.73 -4.52
C ARG A 133 6.55 9.25 -4.22
N ASP A 134 7.02 10.20 -5.01
CA ASP A 134 8.38 10.75 -4.87
C ASP A 134 8.49 11.56 -3.57
N GLU A 135 7.50 12.38 -3.23
CA GLU A 135 7.45 13.10 -1.95
C GLU A 135 7.44 12.15 -0.76
N ALA A 136 6.64 11.07 -0.80
CA ALA A 136 6.62 10.08 0.27
C ALA A 136 7.99 9.42 0.47
N ALA A 137 8.66 9.06 -0.63
CA ALA A 137 9.98 8.45 -0.58
C ALA A 137 11.00 9.40 0.05
N GLU A 138 11.01 10.68 -0.33
CA GLU A 138 11.92 11.68 0.24
C GLU A 138 11.67 11.88 1.74
N LEU A 139 10.41 12.04 2.18
CA LEU A 139 10.09 12.25 3.60
C LEU A 139 10.57 11.12 4.50
N VAL A 140 10.46 9.87 4.04
CA VAL A 140 10.98 8.72 4.78
C VAL A 140 12.51 8.73 4.77
N ILE A 141 13.15 9.00 3.64
CA ILE A 141 14.61 9.06 3.56
C ILE A 141 15.19 10.15 4.47
N GLU A 142 14.58 11.34 4.49
CA GLU A 142 14.97 12.45 5.36
C GLU A 142 14.84 12.12 6.85
N SER A 143 13.92 11.23 7.21
CA SER A 143 13.72 10.76 8.58
C SER A 143 14.80 9.75 9.04
N HIS A 144 15.63 9.26 8.10
CA HIS A 144 16.63 8.21 8.30
C HIS A 144 18.04 8.63 7.82
N PRO A 145 18.66 9.65 8.47
CA PRO A 145 19.95 10.21 8.05
C PRO A 145 21.15 9.25 8.20
N GLU A 146 20.99 8.13 8.91
CA GLU A 146 21.99 7.07 9.00
C GLU A 146 22.22 6.35 7.66
N THR A 147 21.29 6.50 6.72
CA THR A 147 21.41 5.91 5.39
C THR A 147 22.16 6.84 4.45
N THR A 148 23.22 6.33 3.82
CA THR A 148 24.05 7.11 2.89
C THR A 148 24.05 6.55 1.46
N GLY A 149 23.21 5.56 1.20
CA GLY A 149 23.19 4.85 -0.07
C GLY A 149 22.50 5.64 -1.17
N GLU A 150 23.23 5.96 -2.25
CA GLU A 150 22.66 6.53 -3.49
C GLU A 150 21.54 5.65 -4.10
N LEU A 151 21.50 4.37 -3.73
CA LEU A 151 20.53 3.37 -4.16
C LEU A 151 19.23 3.37 -3.35
N LEU A 152 19.17 4.08 -2.21
CA LEU A 152 18.01 4.07 -1.34
C LEU A 152 16.81 4.74 -2.02
N ARG A 153 17.01 5.91 -2.66
CA ARG A 153 15.93 6.65 -3.31
C ARG A 153 15.25 5.84 -4.44
N PRO A 154 15.97 5.27 -5.41
CA PRO A 154 15.35 4.38 -6.41
C PRO A 154 14.63 3.18 -5.78
N SER A 155 15.18 2.61 -4.70
CA SER A 155 14.56 1.50 -3.98
C SER A 155 13.22 1.90 -3.35
N MET A 156 13.19 3.05 -2.67
CA MET A 156 12.03 3.56 -1.95
C MET A 156 10.90 3.93 -2.92
N VAL A 157 11.25 4.60 -4.03
CA VAL A 157 10.32 4.92 -5.12
C VAL A 157 9.74 3.65 -5.74
N GLY A 158 10.58 2.65 -6.03
CA GLY A 158 10.14 1.38 -6.58
C GLY A 158 9.25 0.58 -5.61
N LEU A 159 9.52 0.66 -4.31
CA LEU A 159 8.68 0.06 -3.27
C LEU A 159 7.33 0.76 -3.20
N ALA A 160 7.31 2.10 -3.16
CA ALA A 160 6.07 2.88 -3.18
C ALA A 160 5.21 2.53 -4.41
N GLU A 161 5.81 2.41 -5.60
CA GLU A 161 5.09 1.97 -6.81
C GLU A 161 4.48 0.56 -6.66
N LYS A 162 5.22 -0.36 -6.03
CA LYS A 162 4.73 -1.73 -5.76
C LYS A 162 3.61 -1.77 -4.74
N LEU A 163 3.63 -0.92 -3.71
CA LEU A 163 2.56 -0.83 -2.70
C LEU A 163 1.18 -0.57 -3.33
N PHE A 164 1.16 0.25 -4.39
CA PHE A 164 -0.06 0.58 -5.12
C PHE A 164 -0.40 -0.47 -6.17
N ARG A 165 0.56 -0.90 -6.99
CA ARG A 165 0.31 -1.89 -8.06
C ARG A 165 -0.11 -3.26 -7.54
N LYS A 166 0.42 -3.70 -6.39
CA LYS A 166 0.03 -4.98 -5.77
C LYS A 166 -1.30 -4.88 -5.00
N GLY A 167 -1.90 -3.69 -4.92
CA GLY A 167 -3.16 -3.45 -4.23
C GLY A 167 -3.05 -3.58 -2.71
N TYR A 168 -1.85 -3.36 -2.14
CA TYR A 168 -1.69 -3.30 -0.69
C TYR A 168 -2.38 -2.05 -0.15
N VAL A 169 -2.21 -0.90 -0.83
CA VAL A 169 -3.05 0.27 -0.63
C VAL A 169 -4.12 0.29 -1.72
N PRO A 170 -5.40 0.07 -1.41
CA PRO A 170 -6.45 0.15 -2.41
C PRO A 170 -6.63 1.61 -2.84
N TYR A 171 -5.97 1.99 -3.94
CA TYR A 171 -5.96 3.36 -4.49
C TYR A 171 -7.38 3.94 -4.63
N ARG A 172 -8.35 3.13 -5.05
CA ARG A 172 -9.76 3.56 -5.16
C ARG A 172 -10.42 3.81 -3.80
N ASP A 173 -10.07 3.05 -2.78
CA ASP A 173 -10.62 3.23 -1.44
C ASP A 173 -10.07 4.51 -0.79
N LEU A 174 -8.83 4.90 -1.12
CA LEU A 174 -8.27 6.19 -0.67
C LEU A 174 -9.15 7.37 -1.11
N PHE A 175 -9.76 7.30 -2.29
CA PHE A 175 -10.56 8.37 -2.88
C PHE A 175 -12.08 8.07 -2.85
N ALA A 176 -12.53 7.17 -1.98
CA ALA A 176 -13.93 6.71 -1.96
C ALA A 176 -14.94 7.85 -1.71
N ASP A 177 -14.59 8.83 -0.91
CA ASP A 177 -15.36 10.06 -0.68
C ASP A 177 -15.51 10.90 -1.95
N ILE A 178 -14.40 11.20 -2.63
CA ILE A 178 -14.39 11.95 -3.89
C ILE A 178 -15.18 11.19 -4.97
N PHE A 179 -15.01 9.86 -5.05
CA PHE A 179 -15.84 9.02 -5.92
C PHE A 179 -17.32 9.24 -5.63
N LEU A 180 -17.77 9.07 -4.38
CA LEU A 180 -19.18 9.18 -4.03
C LEU A 180 -19.75 10.56 -4.41
N GLU A 181 -19.02 11.65 -4.14
CA GLU A 181 -19.46 13.00 -4.48
C GLU A 181 -19.56 13.21 -6.00
N LEU A 182 -18.55 12.80 -6.77
CA LEU A 182 -18.55 12.91 -8.22
C LEU A 182 -19.65 12.07 -8.88
N ARG A 183 -19.88 10.84 -8.38
CA ARG A 183 -20.97 9.99 -8.85
C ARG A 183 -22.33 10.60 -8.53
N HIS A 184 -22.50 11.12 -7.31
CA HIS A 184 -23.76 11.75 -6.90
C HIS A 184 -24.07 12.96 -7.78
N TYR A 185 -23.07 13.79 -8.09
CA TYR A 185 -23.23 14.90 -9.04
C TYR A 185 -23.75 14.43 -10.41
N LEU A 186 -23.12 13.42 -11.03
CA LEU A 186 -23.54 12.94 -12.35
C LEU A 186 -24.97 12.38 -12.35
N ILE A 187 -25.39 11.72 -11.25
CA ILE A 187 -26.76 11.20 -11.10
C ILE A 187 -27.76 12.35 -10.96
N LEU A 188 -27.50 13.33 -10.09
CA LEU A 188 -28.39 14.48 -9.89
C LEU A 188 -28.60 15.30 -11.15
N HIS A 189 -27.57 15.37 -12.01
CA HIS A 189 -27.60 16.09 -13.28
C HIS A 189 -28.07 15.24 -14.47
N GLY A 190 -28.48 13.98 -14.23
CA GLY A 190 -29.03 13.10 -15.27
C GLY A 190 -28.01 12.63 -16.32
N LEU A 191 -26.71 12.77 -16.03
CA LEU A 191 -25.61 12.34 -16.90
C LEU A 191 -25.28 10.86 -16.72
N MET A 192 -25.69 10.29 -15.59
CA MET A 192 -25.53 8.88 -15.27
C MET A 192 -26.80 8.34 -14.64
N GLU A 193 -27.21 7.15 -15.07
CA GLU A 193 -28.28 6.40 -14.41
C GLU A 193 -27.78 5.87 -13.07
N ASP A 194 -28.61 5.94 -12.04
CA ASP A 194 -28.29 5.25 -10.80
C ASP A 194 -28.33 3.72 -11.04
N PRO A 195 -27.23 2.97 -10.81
CA PRO A 195 -27.23 1.51 -10.80
C PRO A 195 -28.43 0.87 -10.08
N TRP A 196 -28.95 1.54 -9.04
CA TRP A 196 -30.10 1.08 -8.26
C TRP A 196 -31.46 1.28 -8.94
N GLU A 197 -31.58 2.21 -9.89
CA GLU A 197 -32.81 2.38 -10.69
C GLU A 197 -33.00 1.23 -11.68
N ARG A 198 -31.91 0.67 -12.23
CA ARG A 198 -31.99 -0.50 -13.14
C ARG A 198 -32.52 -1.76 -12.44
N GLU A 199 -32.16 -1.99 -11.18
CA GLU A 199 -32.75 -3.09 -10.39
C GLU A 199 -34.19 -2.78 -9.96
N SER A 200 -34.53 -1.52 -9.73
CA SER A 200 -35.88 -1.09 -9.33
C SER A 200 -36.89 -1.21 -10.48
N HIS A 201 -36.46 -1.00 -11.73
CA HIS A 201 -37.30 -1.21 -12.90
C HIS A 201 -37.48 -2.68 -13.30
N SER A 202 -36.53 -3.57 -12.99
CA SER A 202 -36.71 -5.02 -13.20
C SER A 202 -37.51 -5.70 -12.07
N ARG A 203 -37.54 -5.12 -10.86
CA ARG A 203 -38.28 -5.62 -9.69
C ARG A 203 -39.66 -5.01 -9.47
N ARG A 204 -40.13 -4.05 -10.30
CA ARG A 204 -41.52 -3.56 -10.26
C ARG A 204 -42.58 -4.62 -10.62
N SER A 205 -42.15 -5.84 -10.93
CA SER A 205 -43.01 -7.02 -11.09
C SER A 205 -43.19 -7.87 -9.82
N GLY A 206 -42.61 -7.51 -8.67
CA GLY A 206 -42.70 -8.33 -7.45
C GLY A 206 -42.49 -7.53 -6.16
N GLU A 207 -43.49 -7.59 -5.30
CA GLU A 207 -43.68 -6.98 -3.97
C GLU A 207 -42.42 -6.70 -3.12
N GLY A 208 -42.41 -5.49 -2.51
CA GLY A 208 -41.97 -5.35 -1.11
C GLY A 208 -40.53 -4.91 -0.80
N GLY A 209 -39.82 -4.24 -1.71
CA GLY A 209 -38.47 -3.71 -1.42
C GLY A 209 -38.49 -2.30 -0.83
N ARG A 210 -38.12 -2.14 0.44
CA ARG A 210 -37.93 -0.83 1.10
C ARG A 210 -36.85 -0.02 0.35
N SER A 211 -37.23 1.14 -0.16
CA SER A 211 -36.34 2.14 -0.76
C SER A 211 -35.30 2.58 0.27
N ARG A 212 -34.01 2.41 -0.03
CA ARG A 212 -32.94 2.99 0.78
C ARG A 212 -32.81 4.49 0.46
N THR A 213 -32.76 5.31 1.48
CA THR A 213 -32.65 6.78 1.41
C THR A 213 -31.22 7.22 1.72
N PRO A 214 -30.82 8.48 1.47
CA PRO A 214 -29.51 9.01 1.88
C PRO A 214 -29.16 8.80 3.37
N GLY A 215 -30.16 8.58 4.23
CA GLY A 215 -29.96 8.19 5.63
C GLY A 215 -29.36 6.78 5.81
N ASP A 216 -29.52 5.89 4.84
CA ASP A 216 -28.99 4.52 4.86
C ASP A 216 -27.49 4.49 4.55
N GLU A 217 -26.98 5.38 3.68
CA GLU A 217 -25.54 5.48 3.40
C GLU A 217 -24.75 6.05 4.59
N ALA A 218 -25.32 7.05 5.27
CA ALA A 218 -24.75 7.58 6.52
C ALA A 218 -24.82 6.57 7.68
N SER A 219 -25.76 5.63 7.63
CA SER A 219 -25.85 4.49 8.56
C SER A 219 -24.82 3.42 8.21
N ASP A 220 -24.63 3.13 6.93
CA ASP A 220 -23.66 2.15 6.44
C ASP A 220 -22.21 2.62 6.71
N ARG A 221 -21.86 3.89 6.47
CA ARG A 221 -20.56 4.46 6.88
C ARG A 221 -20.32 4.38 8.40
N ARG A 222 -21.34 4.65 9.21
CA ARG A 222 -21.22 4.51 10.68
C ARG A 222 -20.99 3.05 11.09
N ASN A 223 -21.64 2.11 10.41
CA ASN A 223 -21.40 0.69 10.62
C ASN A 223 -20.01 0.26 10.15
N GLU A 224 -19.49 0.79 9.04
CA GLU A 224 -18.13 0.56 8.55
C GLU A 224 -17.08 1.09 9.53
N LYS A 225 -17.20 2.35 9.98
CA LYS A 225 -16.32 2.88 11.04
C LYS A 225 -16.41 2.06 12.33
N ARG A 226 -17.59 1.50 12.67
CA ARG A 226 -17.71 0.58 13.83
C ARG A 226 -16.97 -0.74 13.62
N ARG A 227 -17.04 -1.32 12.42
CA ARG A 227 -16.29 -2.54 12.07
C ARG A 227 -14.79 -2.28 12.05
N ALA A 228 -14.34 -1.16 11.47
CA ALA A 228 -12.94 -0.75 11.46
C ALA A 228 -12.37 -0.61 12.89
N ARG A 229 -13.10 0.04 13.80
CA ARG A 229 -12.76 0.11 15.23
C ARG A 229 -12.64 -1.26 15.88
N SER A 230 -13.61 -2.13 15.61
CA SER A 230 -13.60 -3.51 16.14
C SER A 230 -12.42 -4.32 15.62
N LEU A 231 -12.04 -4.15 14.34
CA LEU A 231 -10.87 -4.80 13.76
C LEU A 231 -9.58 -4.35 14.45
N PHE A 232 -9.47 -3.06 14.75
CA PHE A 232 -8.34 -2.50 15.48
C PHE A 232 -8.36 -2.82 16.97
N GLY A 233 -9.50 -3.26 17.50
CA GLY A 233 -9.69 -3.49 18.94
C GLY A 233 -9.70 -2.18 19.73
N LEU A 234 -10.12 -1.08 19.11
CA LEU A 234 -10.15 0.25 19.73
C LEU A 234 -11.58 0.63 20.13
N SER A 235 -11.71 1.28 21.28
CA SER A 235 -12.96 1.95 21.65
C SER A 235 -13.16 3.24 20.83
N GLU A 236 -14.37 3.79 20.84
CA GLU A 236 -14.68 5.06 20.15
C GLU A 236 -13.76 6.24 20.52
N PRO A 237 -13.49 6.55 21.81
CA PRO A 237 -12.56 7.62 22.16
C PRO A 237 -11.11 7.32 21.75
N GLU A 238 -10.70 6.04 21.71
CA GLU A 238 -9.35 5.68 21.28
C GLU A 238 -9.16 5.74 19.77
N ALA A 239 -10.23 5.45 19.02
CA ALA A 239 -10.24 5.56 17.56
C ALA A 239 -10.27 7.02 17.08
N ALA A 240 -10.62 7.97 17.96
CA ALA A 240 -10.53 9.39 17.69
C ALA A 240 -9.12 9.97 17.90
N ASP A 241 -8.20 9.19 18.48
CA ASP A 241 -6.80 9.57 18.69
C ASP A 241 -5.94 8.99 17.54
N PRO A 242 -5.48 9.83 16.57
CA PRO A 242 -4.71 9.36 15.43
C PRO A 242 -3.42 8.65 15.82
N VAL A 243 -2.80 9.02 16.95
CA VAL A 243 -1.55 8.40 17.44
C VAL A 243 -1.82 6.96 17.86
N ARG A 244 -2.94 6.70 18.53
CA ARG A 244 -3.34 5.34 18.92
C ARG A 244 -3.73 4.48 17.72
N VAL A 245 -4.46 5.05 16.77
CA VAL A 245 -4.83 4.35 15.53
C VAL A 245 -3.56 3.97 14.75
N LYS A 246 -2.62 4.90 14.58
CA LYS A 246 -1.32 4.66 13.91
C LYS A 246 -0.49 3.59 14.62
N ARG A 247 -0.36 3.67 15.94
CA ARG A 247 0.34 2.63 16.72
C ARG A 247 -0.27 1.25 16.48
N ARG A 248 -1.60 1.16 16.53
CA ARG A 248 -2.31 -0.11 16.37
C ARG A 248 -2.20 -0.66 14.94
N TYR A 249 -2.22 0.23 13.95
CA TYR A 249 -1.95 -0.12 12.56
C TYR A 249 -0.56 -0.76 12.40
N LYS A 250 0.50 -0.13 12.93
CA LYS A 250 1.87 -0.70 12.90
C LYS A 250 1.93 -2.09 13.52
N GLU A 251 1.30 -2.29 14.68
CA GLU A 251 1.24 -3.59 15.36
C GLU A 251 0.57 -4.68 14.50
N LEU A 252 -0.56 -4.34 13.87
CA LEU A 252 -1.30 -5.26 13.01
C LEU A 252 -0.51 -5.59 11.74
N MET A 253 0.10 -4.59 11.09
CA MET A 253 0.88 -4.79 9.87
C MET A 253 2.14 -5.63 10.13
N LYS A 254 2.81 -5.45 11.28
CA LYS A 254 3.88 -6.36 11.74
C LYS A 254 3.48 -7.82 11.87
N THR A 255 2.19 -8.11 11.99
CA THR A 255 1.69 -9.48 12.11
C THR A 255 1.16 -10.03 10.78
N TYR A 256 0.51 -9.18 9.97
CA TYR A 256 -0.31 -9.62 8.84
C TYR A 256 0.21 -9.19 7.47
N HIS A 257 1.31 -8.45 7.38
CA HIS A 257 1.81 -8.03 6.08
C HIS A 257 2.25 -9.22 5.22
N PRO A 258 1.96 -9.20 3.91
CA PRO A 258 2.19 -10.31 2.98
C PRO A 258 3.65 -10.79 2.92
N ASP A 259 4.61 -9.89 3.15
CA ASP A 259 6.03 -10.26 3.16
C ASP A 259 6.44 -11.04 4.43
N ILE A 260 5.68 -10.92 5.54
CA ILE A 260 5.86 -11.72 6.76
C ILE A 260 4.97 -12.96 6.72
N ASN A 261 3.74 -12.78 6.26
CA ASN A 261 2.73 -13.83 6.18
C ASN A 261 2.18 -13.88 4.75
N PRO A 262 2.63 -14.81 3.90
CA PRO A 262 2.17 -14.93 2.51
C PRO A 262 0.66 -15.14 2.36
N MET A 263 -0.03 -15.64 3.39
CA MET A 263 -1.48 -15.78 3.44
C MET A 263 -2.20 -14.54 4.00
N GLY A 264 -1.44 -13.53 4.44
CA GLY A 264 -1.91 -12.30 5.07
C GLY A 264 -2.39 -11.23 4.10
N LEU A 265 -2.30 -11.44 2.78
CA LEU A 265 -2.70 -10.43 1.78
C LEU A 265 -4.10 -9.87 2.02
N GLU A 266 -5.13 -10.73 2.11
CA GLU A 266 -6.50 -10.28 2.31
C GLU A 266 -6.70 -9.59 3.66
N LYS A 267 -5.98 -10.05 4.70
CA LYS A 267 -6.03 -9.41 6.02
C LYS A 267 -5.36 -8.03 6.00
N SER A 268 -4.24 -7.90 5.30
CA SER A 268 -3.52 -6.63 5.15
C SER A 268 -4.38 -5.60 4.40
N LYS A 269 -5.09 -6.00 3.34
CA LYS A 269 -6.08 -5.15 2.67
C LYS A 269 -7.18 -4.70 3.62
N GLU A 270 -7.78 -5.62 4.39
CA GLU A 270 -8.82 -5.30 5.37
C GLU A 270 -8.32 -4.29 6.42
N ILE A 271 -7.09 -4.47 6.92
CA ILE A 271 -6.44 -3.56 7.87
C ILE A 271 -6.21 -2.18 7.22
N ASN A 272 -5.73 -2.14 5.99
CA ASN A 272 -5.48 -0.89 5.27
C ASN A 272 -6.79 -0.13 5.01
N THR A 273 -7.84 -0.77 4.49
CA THR A 273 -9.16 -0.15 4.31
C THR A 273 -9.73 0.35 5.65
N ALA A 274 -9.60 -0.43 6.72
CA ALA A 274 -10.03 0.01 8.05
C ALA A 274 -9.21 1.18 8.59
N TYR A 275 -7.89 1.20 8.37
CA TYR A 275 -7.02 2.33 8.74
C TYR A 275 -7.48 3.61 8.07
N LEU A 276 -7.72 3.57 6.76
CA LEU A 276 -8.20 4.70 5.96
C LEU A 276 -9.51 5.27 6.49
N LEU A 277 -10.44 4.40 6.91
CA LEU A 277 -11.72 4.82 7.50
C LEU A 277 -11.59 5.48 8.88
N LEU A 278 -10.51 5.21 9.61
CA LEU A 278 -10.28 5.74 10.96
C LEU A 278 -9.49 7.04 10.95
N ILE A 279 -8.61 7.24 9.98
CA ILE A 279 -7.80 8.46 9.84
C ILE A 279 -8.45 9.53 8.96
N GLY A 280 -9.40 9.14 8.08
CA GLY A 280 -10.24 10.05 7.28
C GLY A 280 -11.57 10.35 7.94
#